data_AF-A0A259RSU2-F1
#
_entry.id   AF-A0A259RSU2-F1
#
_cell.length_a   1.000
_cell.length_b   1.000
_cell.length_c   1.000
_cell.angle_alpha   90.00
_cell.angle_beta   90.00
_cell.angle_gamma   90.00
#
_symmetry.space_group_name_H-M   'P 1'
#
loop_
_entity.id
_entity.type
_entity.pdbx_description
1 polymer ?
#
loop_
_entity_poly.entity_id
_entity_poly.type
_entity_poly.pdbx_seq_one_letter_code
_entity_poly.pdbx_strand_id
1 'polypeptide(L)'
;VVLTAATVALSALAGSTAASALAAVALAALLVWLLLFARVAKPINTALTAAALGGTVPADARALQDRWESIIALRATLQGLALVLLCVALVVR
;
A
#
# COMPACT_ATOMS: atom_id res chain seq x y z
N VAL A 1 -6.67 -1.44 4.72
CA VAL A 1 -7.52 -2.02 3.65
C VAL A 1 -8.84 -2.49 4.20
N VAL A 2 -8.90 -3.56 5.01
CA VAL A 2 -10.18 -4.08 5.54
C VAL A 2 -10.94 -3.01 6.35
N LEU A 3 -10.29 -2.40 7.34
CA LEU A 3 -10.91 -1.34 8.13
C LEU A 3 -11.25 -0.10 7.28
N THR A 4 -10.39 0.24 6.31
CA THR A 4 -10.65 1.31 5.35
C THR A 4 -11.92 1.04 4.53
N ALA A 5 -12.13 -0.19 4.09
CA ALA A 5 -13.35 -0.61 3.39
C ALA A 5 -14.58 -0.58 4.32
N ALA A 6 -14.42 -0.99 5.58
CA ALA A 6 -15.48 -0.83 6.58
C ALA A 6 -15.82 0.65 6.79
N THR A 7 -14.84 1.56 6.83
CA THR A 7 -15.09 3.01 6.90
C THR A 7 -15.89 3.51 5.71
N VAL A 8 -15.60 3.06 4.48
CA VAL A 8 -16.40 3.41 3.28
C VAL A 8 -17.86 2.99 3.47
N ALA A 9 -18.08 1.73 3.87
CA ALA A 9 -19.43 1.20 4.06
C ALA A 9 -20.19 1.91 5.19
N LEU A 10 -19.56 2.09 6.35
CA LEU A 10 -20.19 2.70 7.52
C LEU A 10 -20.50 4.18 7.31
N SER A 11 -19.62 4.94 6.66
CA SER A 11 -19.87 6.35 6.33
C SER A 11 -20.99 6.51 5.30
N ALA A 12 -21.07 5.61 4.31
CA ALA A 12 -22.19 5.58 3.37
C ALA A 12 -23.53 5.27 4.06
N LEU A 13 -23.54 4.27 4.96
CA LEU A 13 -24.72 3.93 5.76
C LEU A 13 -25.13 5.06 6.71
N ALA A 14 -24.17 5.85 7.18
CA ALA A 14 -24.42 7.03 8.01
C ALA A 14 -24.83 8.28 7.20
N GLY A 15 -24.90 8.20 5.86
CA GLY A 15 -25.30 9.30 4.98
C GLY A 15 -24.22 10.35 4.71
N SER A 16 -22.98 10.14 5.16
CA SER A 16 -21.87 11.08 4.95
C SER A 16 -21.16 10.81 3.63
N THR A 17 -21.61 11.48 2.56
CA THR A 17 -21.04 11.34 1.21
C THR A 17 -19.58 11.79 1.14
N ALA A 18 -19.23 12.87 1.86
CA ALA A 18 -17.86 13.39 1.92
C ALA A 18 -16.90 12.40 2.58
N ALA A 19 -17.25 11.88 3.77
CA ALA A 19 -16.41 10.90 4.47
C ALA A 19 -16.28 9.58 3.68
N SER A 20 -17.37 9.14 3.03
CA SER A 20 -17.35 7.94 2.19
C SER A 20 -16.44 8.09 0.98
N ALA A 21 -16.49 9.23 0.28
CA ALA A 21 -15.62 9.51 -0.85
C ALA A 21 -14.13 9.55 -0.44
N LEU A 22 -13.80 10.23 0.66
CA LEU A 22 -12.43 10.29 1.18
C LEU A 22 -11.91 8.89 1.56
N ALA A 23 -12.72 8.10 2.26
CA ALA A 23 -12.38 6.73 2.62
C ALA A 23 -12.21 5.83 1.38
N ALA A 24 -12.99 6.05 0.32
CA ALA A 24 -12.89 5.30 -0.93
C ALA A 24 -11.58 5.62 -1.68
N VAL A 25 -11.18 6.89 -1.72
CA VAL A 25 -9.88 7.29 -2.30
C VAL A 25 -8.72 6.72 -1.48
N ALA A 26 -8.83 6.75 -0.15
CA ALA A 26 -7.84 6.12 0.73
C ALA A 26 -7.74 4.61 0.48
N LEU A 27 -8.88 3.93 0.31
CA LEU A 27 -8.93 2.50 -0.02
C LEU A 27 -8.24 2.22 -1.36
N ALA A 28 -8.54 3.02 -2.39
CA ALA A 28 -7.92 2.90 -3.70
C ALA A 28 -6.39 3.05 -3.62
N ALA A 29 -5.88 4.04 -2.88
CA ALA A 29 -4.44 4.22 -2.68
C ALA A 29 -3.77 2.98 -2.03
N LEU A 30 -4.43 2.37 -1.04
CA LEU A 30 -3.93 1.15 -0.41
C LEU A 30 -4.01 -0.07 -1.34
N LEU A 31 -5.03 -0.17 -2.20
CA LEU A 31 -5.12 -1.24 -3.19
C LEU A 31 -4.04 -1.12 -4.27
N VAL A 32 -3.74 0.11 -4.72
CA VAL A 32 -2.61 0.38 -5.60
C VAL A 32 -1.30 -0.07 -4.94
N TRP A 33 -1.10 0.24 -3.65
CA TRP A 33 0.06 -0.25 -2.92
C TRP A 33 0.11 -1.79 -2.88
N LEU A 34 -1.00 -2.47 -2.60
CA LEU A 34 -1.03 -3.93 -2.58
C LEU A 34 -0.68 -4.55 -3.94
N LEU A 35 -1.13 -3.93 -5.04
CA LEU A 35 -0.77 -4.36 -6.38
C LEU A 35 0.75 -4.22 -6.61
N LEU A 36 1.33 -3.07 -6.26
CA LEU A 36 2.78 -2.84 -6.35
C LEU A 36 3.57 -3.82 -5.48
N PHE A 37 3.11 -4.07 -4.26
CA PHE A 37 3.69 -5.06 -3.37
C PHE A 37 3.68 -6.46 -4.01
N ALA A 38 2.53 -6.90 -4.53
CA ALA A 38 2.38 -8.22 -5.13
C ALA A 38 3.22 -8.40 -6.40
N ARG A 39 3.41 -7.32 -7.19
CA ARG A 39 4.09 -7.37 -8.50
C ARG A 39 5.59 -7.07 -8.43
N VAL A 40 6.06 -6.35 -7.41
CA VAL A 40 7.44 -5.89 -7.31
C VAL A 40 8.11 -6.40 -6.04
N ALA A 41 7.62 -5.99 -4.88
CA ALA A 41 8.28 -6.29 -3.61
C ALA A 41 8.26 -7.79 -3.27
N LYS A 42 7.11 -8.45 -3.44
CA LYS A 42 6.95 -9.87 -3.10
C LYS A 42 7.87 -10.77 -3.93
N PRO A 43 7.93 -10.68 -5.27
CA PRO A 43 8.86 -11.50 -6.07
C PRO A 43 10.33 -11.26 -5.73
N ILE A 44 10.74 -10.00 -5.50
CA ILE A 44 12.11 -9.66 -5.10
C ILE A 44 12.44 -10.31 -3.76
N ASN A 45 11.56 -10.17 -2.76
CA ASN A 45 11.75 -10.80 -1.46
C ASN A 45 11.82 -12.33 -1.57
N THR A 46 10.99 -12.96 -2.40
CA THR A 46 11.06 -14.41 -2.63
C THR A 46 12.43 -14.83 -3.19
N ALA A 47 12.98 -14.12 -4.17
CA ALA A 47 14.30 -14.40 -4.72
C ALA A 47 15.42 -14.20 -3.68
N LEU A 48 15.40 -13.08 -2.95
CA LEU A 48 16.38 -12.79 -1.91
C LEU A 48 16.31 -13.80 -0.75
N THR A 49 15.11 -14.19 -0.34
CA THR A 49 14.91 -15.24 0.68
C THR A 49 15.42 -16.59 0.21
N ALA A 50 15.15 -16.99 -1.03
CA ALA A 50 15.65 -18.26 -1.57
C ALA A 50 17.18 -18.29 -1.61
N ALA A 51 17.83 -17.21 -2.05
CA ALA A 51 19.28 -17.13 -2.07
C ALA A 51 19.89 -17.16 -0.67
N ALA A 52 19.29 -16.44 0.29
CA ALA A 52 19.71 -16.46 1.69
C ALA A 52 19.59 -17.84 2.32
N LEU A 53 18.48 -18.55 2.09
CA LEU A 53 18.30 -19.93 2.56
C LEU A 53 19.29 -20.91 1.91
N GLY A 54 19.71 -20.64 0.68
CA GLY A 54 20.75 -21.41 -0.02
C GLY A 54 22.19 -21.02 0.33
N GLY A 55 22.41 -20.00 1.18
CA GLY A 55 23.75 -19.51 1.49
C GLY A 55 24.47 -18.85 0.31
N THR A 56 23.72 -18.28 -0.63
CA THR A 56 24.25 -17.66 -1.85
C THR A 56 23.86 -16.20 -1.96
N VAL A 57 24.61 -15.44 -2.77
CA VAL A 57 24.26 -14.07 -3.16
C VAL A 57 23.80 -14.10 -4.61
N PRO A 58 22.61 -13.57 -4.96
CA PRO A 58 22.17 -13.50 -6.35
C PRO A 58 23.16 -12.71 -7.21
N ALA A 59 23.43 -13.18 -8.42
CA ALA A 59 24.32 -12.48 -9.35
C ALA A 59 23.82 -11.06 -9.70
N ASP A 60 22.50 -10.85 -9.63
CA ASP A 60 21.81 -9.59 -9.90
C ASP A 60 21.37 -8.86 -8.62
N ALA A 61 21.99 -9.14 -7.48
CA ALA A 61 21.59 -8.58 -6.18
C ALA A 61 21.43 -7.05 -6.18
N ARG A 62 22.34 -6.31 -6.85
CA ARG A 62 22.24 -4.85 -6.97
C ARG A 62 21.02 -4.41 -7.78
N ALA A 63 20.72 -5.08 -8.89
CA ALA A 63 19.55 -4.77 -9.70
C ALA A 63 18.23 -5.06 -8.95
N LEU A 64 18.18 -6.16 -8.18
CA LEU A 64 17.06 -6.47 -7.29
C LEU A 64 16.86 -5.39 -6.23
N GLN A 65 17.95 -4.90 -5.63
CA GLN A 65 17.92 -3.83 -4.65
C GLN A 65 17.46 -2.50 -5.28
N ASP A 66 18.01 -2.09 -6.41
CA ASP A 66 17.62 -0.85 -7.11
C ASP A 66 16.12 -0.85 -7.44
N ARG A 67 15.61 -1.99 -7.90
CA ARG A 67 14.19 -2.15 -8.20
C ARG A 67 13.32 -2.09 -6.94
N TRP A 68 13.77 -2.64 -5.82
CA TRP A 68 13.06 -2.53 -4.55
C TRP A 68 13.06 -1.08 -4.03
N GLU A 69 14.19 -0.39 -4.13
CA GLU A 69 14.34 1.01 -3.71
C GLU A 69 13.45 1.96 -4.53
N SER A 70 13.27 1.67 -5.83
CA SER A 70 12.47 2.48 -6.75
C SER A 70 11.01 2.71 -6.31
N ILE A 71 10.45 1.83 -5.47
CA ILE A 71 9.05 1.92 -5.02
C ILE A 71 8.89 2.42 -3.57
N ILE A 72 9.99 2.72 -2.86
CA ILE A 72 9.91 3.14 -1.44
C ILE A 72 9.17 4.47 -1.30
N ALA A 73 9.56 5.47 -2.09
CA ALA A 73 8.92 6.78 -2.06
C ALA A 73 7.42 6.66 -2.37
N LEU A 74 7.08 5.91 -3.43
CA LEU A 74 5.70 5.66 -3.82
C LEU A 74 4.91 4.94 -2.72
N ARG A 75 5.49 3.94 -2.04
CA ARG A 75 4.88 3.29 -0.86
C ARG A 75 4.55 4.32 0.22
N ALA A 76 5.54 5.13 0.59
CA ALA A 76 5.39 6.12 1.65
C ALA A 76 4.32 7.16 1.29
N THR A 77 4.32 7.65 0.05
CA THR A 77 3.31 8.60 -0.44
C THR A 77 1.91 8.00 -0.43
N LEU A 78 1.71 6.77 -0.92
CA LEU A 78 0.40 6.11 -0.93
C LEU A 78 -0.13 5.88 0.49
N GLN A 79 0.72 5.45 1.43
CA GLN A 79 0.30 5.23 2.81
C GLN A 79 0.03 6.54 3.55
N GLY A 80 0.89 7.55 3.36
CA GLY A 80 0.70 8.88 3.93
C GLY A 80 -0.58 9.54 3.42
N LEU A 81 -0.83 9.47 2.11
CA LEU A 81 -2.08 9.96 1.50
C LEU A 81 -3.30 9.26 2.10
N ALA A 82 -3.28 7.93 2.17
CA ALA A 82 -4.38 7.16 2.76
C ALA A 82 -4.64 7.57 4.22
N LEU A 83 -3.59 7.77 5.02
CA LEU A 83 -3.71 8.24 6.40
C LEU A 83 -4.34 9.64 6.47
N VAL A 84 -3.83 10.61 5.71
CA VAL A 84 -4.35 11.98 5.69
C VAL A 84 -5.83 12.00 5.30
N LEU A 85 -6.20 11.28 4.23
CA LEU A 85 -7.60 11.20 3.79
C LEU A 85 -8.51 10.61 4.87
N LEU A 86 -8.05 9.57 5.59
CA LEU A 86 -8.81 8.99 6.69
C LEU A 86 -8.94 9.96 7.87
N CYS A 87 -7.89 10.71 8.20
CA CYS A 87 -7.96 11.76 9.22
C CYS A 87 -8.95 12.86 8.83
N VAL A 88 -8.91 13.33 7.58
CA VAL A 88 -9.86 14.33 7.08
C VAL A 88 -11.29 13.79 7.12
N ALA A 89 -11.50 12.51 6.78
CA ALA A 89 -12.82 11.86 6.85
C ALA A 89 -13.44 11.86 8.26
N LEU A 90 -12.62 11.89 9.32
CA LEU A 90 -13.10 12.03 10.70
C LEU A 90 -13.60 13.45 11.00
N VAL A 91 -13.02 14.47 10.36
CA VAL A 91 -13.34 15.88 10.57
C VAL A 91 -14.57 16.30 9.76
N VAL A 92 -14.70 15.80 8.53
CA VAL A 92 -15.80 16.15 7.62
C VAL A 92 -17.03 15.25 7.74
N ARG A 93 -17.08 14.42 8.79
CA ARG A 93 -18.09 13.37 8.98
C ARG A 93 -19.50 13.93 9.09
#